data_AF-A0A7S2EVJ4-F1
#
_entry.id   AF-A0A7S2EVJ4-F1
#
_cell.length_a   1.000
_cell.length_b   1.000
_cell.length_c   1.000
_cell.angle_alpha   90.00
_cell.angle_beta   90.00
_cell.angle_gamma   90.00
#
_symmetry.space_group_name_H-M   'P 1'
#
loop_
_entity.id
_entity.type
_entity.pdbx_description
1 polymer ?
#
loop_
_entity_poly.entity_id
_entity_poly.type
_entity_poly.pdbx_seq_one_letter_code
_entity_poly.pdbx_strand_id
1 'polypeptide(L)'
;QLELKLKYIFEDLLDKKGEIWDTCRTKAAARMMELSRYFEGDRTLRSVERNEGLMKWFASMAVEIESLSCENEEHFTVTGRRIQLCIQALKEIEEFDAVDRDMQVKAVLKEARALLLQMVRAVSIKDDVVVIVHSISDMTYATDAICHLIPVIQRRIRKDPSNVALLQGLFI
;
A
#
# COMPACT_ATOMS: atom_id res chain seq x y z
N GLN A 1 -15.25 -0.20 20.19
CA GLN A 1 -15.80 0.61 19.08
C GLN A 1 -14.75 0.97 18.01
N LEU A 2 -13.56 1.45 18.38
CA LEU A 2 -12.48 1.75 17.41
C LEU A 2 -11.97 0.49 16.69
N GLU A 3 -11.85 -0.63 17.41
CA GLU A 3 -11.45 -1.93 16.85
C GLU A 3 -12.38 -2.42 15.74
N LEU A 4 -13.70 -2.39 15.94
CA LEU A 4 -14.68 -2.76 14.92
C LEU A 4 -14.56 -1.88 13.67
N LYS A 5 -14.37 -0.56 13.86
CA LYS A 5 -14.12 0.35 12.74
C LYS A 5 -12.83 0.02 12.00
N LEU A 6 -11.76 -0.31 12.73
CA LEU A 6 -10.49 -0.72 12.15
C LEU A 6 -10.64 -2.00 11.33
N LYS A 7 -11.38 -2.98 11.86
CA LYS A 7 -11.68 -4.25 11.18
C LYS A 7 -12.44 -4.02 9.88
N TYR A 8 -13.52 -3.25 9.89
CA TYR A 8 -14.29 -2.93 8.68
C TYR A 8 -13.43 -2.22 7.63
N ILE A 9 -12.56 -1.30 8.04
CA ILE A 9 -11.66 -0.61 7.11
C ILE A 9 -10.63 -1.58 6.52
N PHE A 10 -10.09 -2.50 7.31
CA PHE A 10 -9.13 -3.50 6.80
C PHE A 10 -9.79 -4.52 5.87
N GLU A 11 -11.00 -4.99 6.19
CA GLU A 11 -11.78 -5.88 5.32
C GLU A 11 -12.13 -5.21 3.99
N ASP A 12 -12.65 -3.98 4.02
CA ASP A 12 -12.94 -3.19 2.81
C ASP A 12 -11.67 -2.93 1.97
N LEU A 13 -10.52 -2.77 2.63
CA LEU A 13 -9.25 -2.55 1.97
C LEU A 13 -8.65 -3.84 1.37
N LEU A 14 -8.94 -5.00 1.96
CA LEU A 14 -8.62 -6.31 1.39
C LEU A 14 -9.48 -6.60 0.15
N ASP A 15 -10.78 -6.30 0.21
CA ASP A 15 -11.68 -6.46 -0.94
C ASP A 15 -11.27 -5.56 -2.12
N LYS A 16 -10.85 -4.32 -1.82
CA LYS A 16 -10.39 -3.35 -2.83
C LYS A 16 -8.95 -3.58 -3.30
N LYS A 17 -8.18 -4.46 -2.65
CA LYS A 17 -6.77 -4.71 -2.98
C LYS A 17 -6.58 -5.15 -4.43
N GLY A 18 -7.42 -6.09 -4.89
CA GLY A 18 -7.37 -6.60 -6.28
C GLY A 18 -7.70 -5.51 -7.30
N GLU A 19 -8.76 -4.73 -7.05
CA GLU A 19 -9.17 -3.64 -7.94
C GLU A 19 -8.11 -2.52 -8.00
N ILE A 20 -7.54 -2.14 -6.85
CA ILE A 20 -6.46 -1.13 -6.77
C ILE A 20 -5.23 -1.62 -7.55
N TRP A 21 -4.87 -2.90 -7.40
CA TRP A 21 -3.75 -3.50 -8.13
C TRP A 21 -3.96 -3.42 -9.65
N ASP A 22 -5.08 -3.93 -10.14
CA ASP A 22 -5.37 -3.95 -11.58
C ASP A 22 -5.45 -2.53 -12.15
N THR A 23 -6.14 -1.63 -11.45
CA THR A 23 -6.26 -0.24 -11.86
C THR A 23 -4.91 0.47 -11.92
N CYS A 24 -4.04 0.27 -10.92
CA CYS A 24 -2.71 0.88 -10.91
C CYS A 24 -1.81 0.27 -11.99
N ARG A 25 -1.87 -1.05 -12.20
CA ARG A 25 -1.11 -1.75 -13.25
C ARG A 25 -1.47 -1.22 -14.64
N THR A 26 -2.76 -1.19 -14.97
CA THR A 26 -3.24 -0.71 -16.27
C THR A 26 -2.89 0.76 -16.49
N LYS A 27 -3.05 1.62 -15.48
CA LYS A 27 -2.67 3.03 -15.57
C LYS A 27 -1.17 3.21 -15.77
N ALA A 28 -0.34 2.50 -15.02
CA ALA A 28 1.11 2.58 -15.16
C ALA A 28 1.58 2.11 -16.55
N ALA A 29 1.07 0.99 -17.05
CA ALA A 29 1.38 0.49 -18.39
C ALA A 29 0.92 1.46 -19.49
N ALA A 30 -0.29 2.04 -19.37
CA ALA A 30 -0.79 3.04 -20.30
C ALA A 30 0.10 4.30 -20.35
N ARG A 31 0.54 4.81 -19.19
CA ARG A 31 1.46 5.96 -19.14
C ARG A 31 2.81 5.68 -19.80
N MET A 32 3.35 4.47 -19.64
CA MET A 32 4.59 4.07 -20.31
C MET A 32 4.40 3.98 -21.83
N MET A 33 3.26 3.47 -22.30
CA MET A 33 2.93 3.49 -23.73
C MET A 33 2.71 4.90 -24.28
N GLU A 34 2.11 5.82 -23.52
CA GLU A 34 1.97 7.23 -23.89
C GLU A 34 3.34 7.90 -24.07
N LEU A 35 4.29 7.63 -23.16
CA LEU A 35 5.67 8.12 -23.29
C LEU A 35 6.38 7.52 -24.52
N SER A 36 6.19 6.24 -24.80
CA SER A 36 6.73 5.60 -26.01
C SER A 36 6.25 6.31 -27.29
N ARG A 37 4.93 6.63 -27.38
CA ARG A 37 4.35 7.39 -28.49
C ARG A 37 4.81 8.85 -28.54
N TYR A 38 5.09 9.47 -27.40
CA TYR A 38 5.62 10.83 -27.35
C TYR A 38 7.02 10.91 -27.99
N PHE A 39 7.89 9.93 -27.73
CA PHE A 39 9.22 9.83 -28.33
C PHE A 39 9.24 9.30 -29.78
N GLU A 40 8.11 8.78 -30.29
CA GLU A 40 7.92 8.41 -31.71
C GLU A 40 7.82 9.64 -32.63
N GLY A 41 7.46 10.81 -32.09
CA GLY A 41 7.60 12.11 -32.74
C GLY A 41 6.40 12.59 -33.57
N ASP A 42 5.25 11.91 -33.53
CA ASP A 42 4.17 12.19 -34.49
C ASP A 42 3.16 13.29 -34.08
N ARG A 43 3.27 13.90 -32.88
CA ARG A 43 2.18 14.78 -32.38
C ARG A 43 2.53 16.10 -31.69
N THR A 44 3.77 16.58 -31.64
CA THR A 44 4.01 17.93 -31.08
C THR A 44 4.96 18.79 -31.93
N LEU A 45 4.60 20.08 -32.03
CA LEU A 45 5.26 21.18 -32.76
C LEU A 45 6.69 21.52 -32.30
N ARG A 46 7.30 20.69 -31.44
CA ARG A 46 8.71 20.75 -31.08
C ARG A 46 9.29 19.37 -31.35
N SER A 47 10.16 19.29 -32.35
CA SER A 47 10.93 18.10 -32.68
C SER A 47 11.75 17.65 -31.47
N VAL A 48 11.17 16.81 -30.62
CA VAL A 48 11.93 15.99 -29.68
C VAL A 48 12.80 15.07 -30.53
N GLU A 49 14.10 15.00 -30.25
CA GLU A 49 15.01 14.11 -30.97
C GLU A 49 14.48 12.67 -30.85
N ARG A 50 14.00 12.13 -31.97
CA ARG A 50 13.48 10.77 -32.07
C ARG A 50 14.54 9.82 -31.50
N ASN A 51 14.24 9.24 -30.35
CA ASN A 51 15.14 8.32 -29.68
C ASN A 51 14.50 6.92 -29.67
N GLU A 52 14.90 6.11 -30.65
CA GLU A 52 14.40 4.73 -30.79
C GLU A 52 14.77 3.85 -29.58
N GLY A 53 15.85 4.20 -28.86
CA GLY A 53 16.26 3.51 -27.64
C GLY A 53 15.24 3.72 -26.50
N LEU A 54 14.87 4.99 -26.23
CA LEU A 54 13.88 5.31 -25.21
C LEU A 54 12.49 4.76 -25.57
N MET A 55 12.10 4.83 -26.85
CA MET A 55 10.83 4.28 -27.32
C MET A 55 10.70 2.77 -27.03
N LYS A 56 11.73 1.98 -27.41
CA LYS A 56 11.78 0.54 -27.15
C LYS A 56 11.84 0.23 -25.66
N TRP A 57 12.56 1.05 -24.90
CA TRP A 57 12.67 0.88 -23.46
C TRP A 57 11.31 1.08 -22.77
N PHE A 58 10.60 2.17 -23.06
CA PHE A 58 9.28 2.43 -22.49
C PHE A 58 8.24 1.36 -22.89
N ALA A 59 8.32 0.87 -24.14
CA ALA A 59 7.46 -0.22 -24.59
C ALA A 59 7.77 -1.53 -23.85
N SER A 60 9.05 -1.88 -23.68
CA SER A 60 9.47 -3.06 -22.90
C SER A 60 9.05 -2.95 -21.43
N MET A 61 9.17 -1.75 -20.85
CA MET A 61 8.75 -1.50 -19.46
C MET A 61 7.23 -1.63 -19.30
N ALA A 62 6.43 -1.18 -20.27
CA ALA A 62 4.98 -1.36 -20.25
C ALA A 62 4.59 -2.86 -20.24
N VAL A 63 5.24 -3.66 -21.09
CA VAL A 63 5.04 -5.12 -21.14
C VAL A 63 5.50 -5.78 -19.83
N GLU A 64 6.61 -5.34 -19.26
CA GLU A 64 7.09 -5.86 -17.98
C GLU A 64 6.09 -5.58 -16.86
N ILE A 65 5.53 -4.36 -16.79
CA ILE A 65 4.50 -3.98 -15.82
C ILE A 65 3.21 -4.79 -16.01
N GLU A 66 2.79 -5.03 -17.25
CA GLU A 66 1.61 -5.83 -17.57
C GLU A 66 1.80 -7.31 -17.21
N SER A 67 3.03 -7.83 -17.33
CA SER A 67 3.39 -9.19 -16.92
C SER A 67 3.42 -9.43 -15.40
N LEU A 68 3.24 -8.38 -14.59
CA LEU A 68 3.17 -8.51 -13.14
C LEU A 68 1.79 -9.08 -12.73
N SER A 69 1.78 -10.35 -12.36
CA SER A 69 0.61 -11.03 -11.79
C SER A 69 0.69 -11.12 -10.27
N CYS A 70 -0.46 -10.92 -9.61
CA CYS A 70 -0.64 -11.01 -8.16
C CYS A 70 -1.16 -12.39 -7.69
N GLU A 71 -1.24 -13.37 -8.58
CA GLU A 71 -2.09 -14.56 -8.39
C GLU A 71 -1.64 -15.52 -7.29
N ASN A 72 -0.37 -15.53 -6.88
CA ASN A 72 0.12 -16.48 -5.88
C ASN A 72 0.89 -15.81 -4.74
N GLU A 73 0.48 -16.11 -3.50
CA GLU A 73 1.09 -15.63 -2.25
C GLU A 73 2.60 -15.95 -2.14
N GLU A 74 3.08 -17.00 -2.80
CA GLU A 74 4.51 -17.35 -2.86
C GLU A 74 5.32 -16.40 -3.76
N HIS A 75 4.69 -15.82 -4.78
CA HIS A 75 5.33 -14.85 -5.68
C HIS A 75 5.30 -13.43 -5.15
N PHE A 76 4.69 -13.20 -4.00
CA PHE A 76 4.56 -11.91 -3.36
C PHE A 76 5.88 -11.13 -3.23
N THR A 77 6.91 -11.81 -2.71
CA THR A 77 8.24 -11.20 -2.49
C THR A 77 8.98 -10.97 -3.80
N VAL A 78 8.75 -11.82 -4.80
CA VAL A 78 9.35 -11.72 -6.14
C VAL A 78 8.71 -10.56 -6.92
N THR A 79 7.38 -10.47 -6.93
CA THR A 79 6.62 -9.39 -7.55
C THR A 79 6.95 -8.05 -6.91
N GLY A 80 7.06 -7.97 -5.58
CA GLY A 80 7.49 -6.76 -4.87
C GLY A 80 8.91 -6.31 -5.26
N ARG A 81 9.87 -7.24 -5.37
CA ARG A 81 11.24 -6.94 -5.83
C ARG A 81 11.27 -6.50 -7.28
N ARG A 82 10.51 -7.14 -8.18
CA ARG A 82 10.40 -6.74 -9.59
C ARG A 82 9.86 -5.32 -9.72
N ILE A 83 8.83 -4.95 -8.96
CA ILE A 83 8.32 -3.56 -8.96
C ILE A 83 9.39 -2.59 -8.46
N GLN A 84 10.14 -2.94 -7.42
CA GLN A 84 11.25 -2.10 -6.93
C GLN A 84 12.34 -1.90 -7.99
N LEU A 85 12.67 -2.94 -8.76
CA LEU A 85 13.59 -2.84 -9.90
C LEU A 85 13.03 -1.91 -10.99
N CYS A 86 11.73 -2.01 -11.32
CA CYS A 86 11.10 -1.08 -12.26
C CYS A 86 11.16 0.38 -11.75
N ILE A 87 10.91 0.61 -10.45
CA ILE A 87 11.02 1.94 -9.83
C ILE A 87 12.45 2.48 -9.91
N GLN A 88 13.44 1.62 -9.69
CA GLN A 88 14.85 1.98 -9.76
C GLN A 88 15.25 2.33 -11.21
N ALA A 89 14.87 1.49 -12.17
CA ALA A 89 15.12 1.74 -13.59
C ALA A 89 14.46 3.03 -14.08
N LEU A 90 13.26 3.36 -13.59
CA LEU A 90 12.59 4.63 -13.88
C LEU A 90 13.32 5.85 -13.31
N LYS A 91 13.98 5.72 -12.15
CA LYS A 91 14.82 6.80 -11.59
C LYS A 91 16.09 7.01 -12.41
N GLU A 92 16.74 5.93 -12.83
CA GLU A 92 17.96 6.00 -13.65
C GLU A 92 17.70 6.68 -15.00
N ILE A 93 16.50 6.54 -15.56
CA ILE A 93 16.11 7.23 -16.80
C ILE A 93 15.65 8.66 -16.57
N GLU A 94 15.21 9.01 -15.37
CA GLU A 94 14.95 10.41 -14.99
C GLU A 94 16.24 11.24 -15.04
N GLU A 95 17.40 10.62 -14.82
CA GLU A 95 18.74 11.25 -14.88
C GLU A 95 19.30 11.37 -16.30
N PHE A 96 18.64 10.82 -17.33
CA PHE A 96 19.07 10.99 -18.72
C PHE A 96 18.79 12.42 -19.21
N ASP A 97 19.81 13.09 -19.76
CA ASP A 97 19.76 14.49 -20.24
C ASP A 97 18.57 14.81 -21.17
N ALA A 98 18.12 13.85 -21.99
CA ALA A 98 16.98 14.03 -22.90
C ALA A 98 15.63 14.06 -22.15
N VAL A 99 15.52 13.31 -21.06
CA VAL A 99 14.34 13.23 -20.19
C VAL A 99 14.35 14.36 -19.16
N ASP A 100 15.54 14.79 -18.74
CA ASP A 100 15.72 15.89 -17.78
C ASP A 100 15.17 17.23 -18.31
N ARG A 101 15.30 17.45 -19.62
CA ARG A 101 14.88 18.69 -20.30
C ARG A 101 13.35 18.86 -20.43
N ASP A 102 12.59 17.77 -20.49
CA ASP A 102 11.15 17.80 -20.71
C ASP A 102 10.36 17.64 -19.40
N MET A 103 9.85 18.76 -18.88
CA MET A 103 9.04 18.79 -17.64
C MET A 103 7.79 17.89 -17.71
N GLN A 104 7.18 17.73 -18.89
CA GLN A 104 6.02 16.87 -19.09
C GLN A 104 6.37 15.39 -18.90
N VAL A 105 7.52 14.95 -19.41
CA VAL A 105 7.99 13.56 -19.25
C VAL A 105 8.29 13.27 -17.78
N LYS A 106 8.93 14.20 -17.07
CA LYS A 106 9.14 14.09 -15.61
C LYS A 106 7.86 13.94 -14.81
N ALA A 107 6.82 14.70 -15.16
CA ALA A 107 5.52 14.61 -14.48
C ALA A 107 4.91 13.21 -14.64
N VAL A 108 4.91 12.68 -15.87
CA VAL A 108 4.37 11.34 -16.17
C VAL A 108 5.20 10.23 -15.49
N LEU A 109 6.52 10.34 -15.47
CA LEU A 109 7.41 9.41 -14.75
C LEU A 109 7.13 9.42 -13.24
N LYS A 110 6.95 10.60 -12.65
CA LYS A 110 6.62 10.75 -11.23
C LYS A 110 5.26 10.14 -10.89
N GLU A 111 4.26 10.33 -11.76
CA GLU A 111 2.94 9.68 -11.64
C GLU A 111 3.06 8.16 -11.72
N ALA A 112 3.78 7.63 -12.71
CA ALA A 112 3.98 6.19 -12.86
C ALA A 112 4.69 5.57 -11.64
N ARG A 113 5.70 6.26 -11.10
CA ARG A 113 6.38 5.83 -9.87
C ARG A 113 5.44 5.82 -8.67
N ALA A 114 4.55 6.80 -8.56
CA ALA A 114 3.56 6.83 -7.48
C ALA A 114 2.57 5.65 -7.60
N LEU A 115 2.13 5.32 -8.81
CA LEU A 115 1.28 4.15 -9.09
C LEU A 115 1.99 2.83 -8.74
N LEU A 116 3.26 2.66 -9.13
CA LEU A 116 4.05 1.49 -8.79
C LEU A 116 4.28 1.36 -7.27
N LEU A 117 4.47 2.48 -6.57
CA LEU A 117 4.56 2.48 -5.10
C LEU A 117 3.22 2.10 -4.45
N GLN A 118 2.09 2.54 -5.01
CA GLN A 118 0.76 2.11 -4.56
C GLN A 118 0.57 0.61 -4.77
N MET A 119 1.06 0.04 -5.89
CA MET A 119 1.05 -1.40 -6.14
C MET A 119 1.85 -2.18 -5.09
N VAL A 120 3.07 -1.73 -4.74
CA VAL A 120 3.87 -2.37 -3.67
C VAL A 120 3.14 -2.34 -2.33
N ARG A 121 2.44 -1.25 -2.01
CA ARG A 121 1.66 -1.12 -0.78
C ARG A 121 0.41 -2.02 -0.79
N ALA A 122 -0.30 -2.08 -1.91
CA ALA A 122 -1.45 -2.96 -2.11
C ALA A 122 -1.06 -4.43 -1.92
N VAL A 123 0.09 -4.80 -2.48
CA VAL A 123 0.74 -6.09 -2.28
C VAL A 123 1.04 -6.25 -0.78
N SER A 124 1.77 -5.33 -0.13
CA SER A 124 2.25 -5.48 1.27
C SER A 124 1.20 -5.69 2.36
N ILE A 125 -0.09 -5.57 2.08
CA ILE A 125 -1.15 -5.88 3.03
C ILE A 125 -1.26 -7.40 3.18
N LYS A 126 -0.89 -7.88 4.37
CA LYS A 126 -1.00 -9.28 4.80
C LYS A 126 -2.22 -9.47 5.68
N ASP A 127 -2.91 -10.59 5.50
CA ASP A 127 -4.03 -11.00 6.34
C ASP A 127 -3.61 -11.29 7.79
N ASP A 128 -2.34 -11.63 8.01
CA ASP A 128 -1.73 -11.83 9.33
C ASP A 128 -1.96 -10.65 10.29
N VAL A 129 -2.03 -9.42 9.76
CA VAL A 129 -2.23 -8.21 10.59
C VAL A 129 -3.61 -8.22 11.24
N VAL A 130 -4.64 -8.72 10.54
CA VAL A 130 -6.00 -8.83 11.09
C VAL A 130 -6.02 -9.84 12.25
N VAL A 131 -5.30 -10.96 12.09
CA VAL A 131 -5.17 -11.99 13.14
C VAL A 131 -4.42 -11.44 14.36
N ILE A 132 -3.35 -10.68 14.15
CA ILE A 132 -2.59 -10.05 15.24
C ILE A 132 -3.44 -9.01 15.97
N VAL A 133 -4.17 -8.16 15.24
CA VAL A 133 -5.08 -7.18 15.84
C VAL A 133 -6.17 -7.87 16.64
N HIS A 134 -6.74 -8.96 16.13
CA HIS A 134 -7.72 -9.75 16.87
C HIS A 134 -7.11 -10.35 18.15
N SER A 135 -5.89 -10.89 18.07
CA SER A 135 -5.20 -11.51 19.21
C SER A 135 -4.82 -10.49 20.30
N ILE A 136 -4.44 -9.27 19.91
CA ILE A 136 -4.13 -8.19 20.85
C ILE A 136 -5.41 -7.59 21.45
N SER A 137 -6.48 -7.52 20.66
CA SER A 137 -7.78 -7.00 21.10
C SER A 137 -8.55 -8.02 21.94
N ASP A 138 -8.14 -9.29 21.93
CA ASP A 138 -8.66 -10.31 22.81
C ASP A 138 -8.28 -10.01 24.26
N MET A 139 -9.15 -9.24 24.91
CA MET A 139 -9.01 -8.80 26.29
C MET A 139 -9.32 -9.93 27.30
N THR A 140 -9.46 -11.17 26.85
CA THR A 140 -9.67 -12.35 27.70
C THR A 140 -8.53 -12.55 28.72
N TYR A 141 -7.33 -12.03 28.46
CA TYR A 141 -6.26 -12.01 29.48
C TYR A 141 -6.47 -10.97 30.58
N ALA A 142 -7.14 -9.85 30.28
CA ALA A 142 -7.40 -8.81 31.27
C ALA A 142 -8.51 -9.21 32.25
N THR A 143 -9.45 -10.07 31.83
CA THR A 143 -10.50 -10.57 32.73
C THR A 143 -9.92 -11.46 33.83
N ASP A 144 -8.90 -12.28 33.54
CA ASP A 144 -8.16 -13.04 34.56
C ASP A 144 -7.42 -12.11 35.54
N ALA A 145 -6.80 -11.04 35.03
CA ALA A 145 -6.17 -10.02 35.86
C ALA A 145 -7.19 -9.25 36.74
N ILE A 146 -8.39 -8.99 36.23
CA ILE A 146 -9.49 -8.39 36.99
C ILE A 146 -9.97 -9.35 38.09
N CYS A 147 -10.08 -10.65 37.81
CA CYS A 147 -10.42 -11.67 38.81
C CYS A 147 -9.47 -11.66 40.02
N HIS A 148 -8.17 -11.42 39.80
CA HIS A 148 -7.21 -11.24 40.89
C HIS A 148 -7.35 -9.91 41.65
N LEU A 149 -7.93 -8.88 41.03
CA LEU A 149 -8.18 -7.58 41.65
C LEU A 149 -9.50 -7.56 42.45
N ILE A 150 -10.45 -8.45 42.15
CA ILE A 150 -11.75 -8.56 42.84
C ILE A 150 -11.62 -8.65 44.38
N PRO A 151 -10.73 -9.47 44.98
CA PRO A 151 -10.58 -9.55 46.43
C PRO A 151 -10.08 -8.23 47.05
N VAL A 152 -9.23 -7.50 46.33
CA VAL A 152 -8.70 -6.20 46.77
C VAL A 152 -9.77 -5.12 46.70
N ILE A 153 -10.58 -5.13 45.62
CA ILE A 153 -11.73 -4.25 45.44
C ILE A 153 -12.77 -4.49 46.53
N GLN A 154 -13.15 -5.74 46.78
CA GLN A 154 -14.10 -6.11 47.83
C GLN A 154 -13.62 -5.68 49.22
N ARG A 155 -12.31 -5.80 49.51
CA ARG A 155 -11.71 -5.35 50.77
C ARG A 155 -11.74 -3.83 50.93
N ARG A 156 -11.57 -3.07 49.85
CA ARG A 156 -11.66 -1.60 49.86
C ARG A 156 -13.09 -1.10 50.00
N ILE A 157 -14.06 -1.73 49.32
CA ILE A 157 -15.49 -1.40 49.43
C ILE A 157 -16.00 -1.67 50.86
N ARG A 158 -15.54 -2.74 51.51
CA ARG A 158 -15.87 -3.01 52.93
C ARG A 158 -15.33 -1.95 53.90
N LYS A 159 -14.26 -1.23 53.55
CA LYS A 159 -13.67 -0.19 54.40
C LYS A 159 -14.32 1.17 54.16
N ASP A 160 -14.62 1.52 52.92
CA ASP A 160 -15.27 2.77 52.55
C ASP A 160 -16.28 2.54 51.42
N PRO A 161 -17.60 2.59 51.71
CA PRO A 161 -18.64 2.36 50.72
C PRO A 161 -18.74 3.47 49.66
N SER A 162 -18.19 4.67 49.93
CA SER A 162 -18.15 5.77 48.96
C SER A 162 -17.25 5.51 47.75
N ASN A 163 -16.32 4.55 47.82
CA ASN A 163 -15.42 4.19 46.73
C ASN A 163 -16.10 3.41 45.59
N VAL A 164 -17.33 2.95 45.78
CA VAL A 164 -18.09 2.20 44.78
C VAL A 164 -18.39 3.05 43.54
N ALA A 165 -18.66 4.35 43.72
CA ALA A 165 -18.96 5.27 42.62
C ALA A 165 -17.77 5.48 41.67
N LEU A 166 -16.53 5.42 42.19
CA LEU A 166 -15.31 5.57 41.38
C LEU A 166 -14.92 4.29 40.63
N LEU A 167 -15.42 3.13 41.08
CA LEU A 167 -15.12 1.82 40.52
C LEU A 167 -16.18 1.32 39.53
N GLN A 168 -17.23 2.10 39.29
CA GLN A 168 -18.35 1.72 38.41
C GLN A 168 -17.91 1.39 36.97
N GLY A 169 -16.80 1.97 36.50
CA GLY A 169 -16.22 1.68 35.18
C GLY A 169 -15.46 0.35 35.07
N LEU A 170 -15.18 -0.34 36.20
CA LEU A 170 -14.51 -1.65 36.24
C LEU A 170 -15.48 -2.84 36.23
N PHE A 171 -16.78 -2.58 36.41
CA PHE A 171 -17.82 -3.62 36.48
C PHE A 171 -18.59 -3.77 35.15
N ILE A 172 -18.06 -3.24 34.05
CA ILE A 172 -18.66 -3.31 32.69
C ILE A 172 -18.20 -4.59 31.99
#